data_AF-A0A8I1WD19-F1
#
_entry.id   AF-A0A8I1WD19-F1
#
_cell.length_a   1.000
_cell.length_b   1.000
_cell.length_c   1.000
_cell.angle_alpha   90.00
_cell.angle_beta   90.00
_cell.angle_gamma   90.00
#
_symmetry.space_group_name_H-M   'P 1'
#
loop_
_entity.id
_entity.type
_entity.pdbx_description
1 polymer ?
#
loop_
_entity_poly.entity_id
_entity_poly.type
_entity_poly.pdbx_seq_one_letter_code
_entity_poly.pdbx_strand_id
1 'polypeptide(L)'
;DVAQRFNALYGEIFRIPEPFIPKEGARVMSLLEPTKKMSTSDDNRNNGAGLLEDPKSVTKKSKRAMTDSEEPPVVRYDVAQKPGVSNLLDLLSGVTRKTIAELEQEFEGKMYGHLQGAVADAVSGMPTELPERFHPSRPDEAYLEQVLR
;
A
#
# COMPACT_ATOMS: atom_id res chain seq x y z
N ASP A 1 -13.26 19.26 20.50
CA ASP A 1 -14.11 20.43 20.80
C ASP A 1 -15.47 20.05 21.40
N VAL A 2 -16.32 19.28 20.70
CA VAL A 2 -17.67 18.92 21.20
C VAL A 2 -17.63 18.21 22.56
N ALA A 3 -16.81 17.17 22.71
CA ALA A 3 -16.67 16.41 23.96
C ALA A 3 -16.17 17.27 25.13
N GLN A 4 -15.21 18.17 24.88
CA GLN A 4 -14.68 19.09 25.90
C GLN A 4 -15.74 20.09 26.36
N ARG A 5 -16.51 20.67 25.43
CA ARG A 5 -17.55 21.63 25.74
C ARG A 5 -18.69 21.00 26.54
N PHE A 6 -19.06 19.77 26.20
CA PHE A 6 -20.08 19.02 26.95
C PHE A 6 -19.60 18.70 28.36
N ASN A 7 -18.35 18.26 28.50
CA ASN A 7 -17.79 17.95 29.81
C ASN A 7 -17.67 19.18 30.72
N ALA A 8 -17.36 20.35 30.15
CA ALA A 8 -17.30 21.60 30.90
C ALA A 8 -18.67 22.03 31.45
N LEU A 9 -19.76 21.67 30.78
CA LEU A 9 -21.13 22.03 31.18
C LEU A 9 -21.76 21.00 32.13
N TYR A 10 -21.44 19.72 31.96
CA TYR A 10 -22.18 18.63 32.61
C TYR A 10 -21.30 17.67 33.42
N GLY A 11 -20.01 17.97 33.58
CA GLY A 11 -19.02 17.10 34.23
C GLY A 11 -18.38 16.12 33.25
N GLU A 12 -17.33 15.41 33.68
CA GLU A 12 -16.56 14.51 32.81
C GLU A 12 -17.37 13.26 32.40
N ILE A 13 -18.10 13.36 31.29
CA ILE A 13 -18.97 12.30 30.75
C ILE A 13 -18.33 11.64 29.53
N PHE A 14 -17.81 12.45 28.59
CA PHE A 14 -17.14 11.95 27.40
C PHE A 14 -15.64 11.80 27.61
N ARG A 15 -15.05 10.69 27.15
CA ARG A 15 -13.59 10.61 27.03
C ARG A 15 -13.12 11.46 25.86
N ILE A 16 -12.07 12.23 26.08
CA ILE A 16 -11.41 12.99 25.00
C ILE A 16 -10.53 12.00 24.21
N PRO A 17 -10.82 11.77 22.92
CA PRO A 17 -10.00 10.86 22.13
C PRO A 17 -8.63 11.49 21.87
N GLU A 18 -7.59 10.66 21.94
CA GLU A 18 -6.26 11.02 21.49
C GLU A 18 -5.95 10.38 20.13
N PRO A 19 -5.12 11.01 19.28
CA PRO A 19 -4.70 10.42 18.02
C PRO A 19 -3.98 9.08 18.24
N PHE A 20 -4.43 8.04 17.56
CA PHE A 20 -3.69 6.78 17.47
C PHE A 20 -2.59 6.89 16.41
N ILE A 21 -1.32 6.90 16.85
CA ILE A 21 -0.16 6.93 15.96
C ILE A 21 0.39 5.50 15.85
N PRO A 22 0.18 4.80 14.71
CA PRO A 22 0.72 3.45 14.53
C PRO A 22 2.25 3.50 14.49
N LYS A 23 2.90 2.53 15.15
CA LYS A 23 4.37 2.42 15.20
C LYS A 23 4.99 2.01 13.86
N GLU A 24 4.21 1.32 13.03
CA GLU A 24 4.64 0.76 11.75
C GLU A 24 3.53 0.93 10.72
N GLY A 25 3.93 1.20 9.47
CA GLY A 25 3.03 1.28 8.34
C GLY A 25 3.83 1.57 7.07
N ALA A 26 3.77 0.65 6.10
CA ALA A 26 4.35 0.90 4.79
C ALA A 26 3.70 2.14 4.19
N ARG A 27 4.49 3.18 3.94
CA ARG A 27 4.00 4.40 3.29
C ARG A 27 3.89 4.12 1.79
N VAL A 28 2.77 3.54 1.39
CA VAL A 28 2.51 3.23 -0.02
C VAL A 28 2.07 4.48 -0.76
N MET A 29 2.84 4.87 -1.78
CA MET A 29 2.56 6.01 -2.63
C MET A 29 1.88 5.58 -3.93
N SER A 30 1.26 6.53 -4.63
CA SER A 30 0.62 6.28 -5.91
C SER A 30 1.64 5.77 -6.94
N LEU A 31 1.22 4.79 -7.76
CA LEU A 31 2.09 4.16 -8.74
C LEU A 31 2.50 5.09 -9.89
N LEU A 32 1.65 6.04 -10.31
CA LEU A 32 1.98 7.01 -11.36
C LEU A 32 2.36 8.38 -10.80
N GLU A 33 1.94 8.70 -9.58
CA GLU A 33 2.23 9.96 -8.90
C GLU A 33 2.86 9.69 -7.52
N PRO A 34 4.13 9.24 -7.46
CA PRO A 34 4.78 8.73 -6.25
C PRO A 34 5.04 9.81 -5.18
N THR A 35 4.76 11.08 -5.48
CA THR A 35 4.74 12.18 -4.50
C THR A 35 3.41 12.29 -3.75
N LYS A 36 2.34 11.64 -4.25
CA LYS A 36 1.03 11.57 -3.61
C LYS A 36 0.83 10.22 -2.93
N LYS A 37 0.24 10.24 -1.74
CA LYS A 37 -0.17 9.01 -1.05
C LYS A 37 -1.23 8.30 -1.88
N MET A 38 -1.16 6.97 -1.93
CA MET A 38 -2.21 6.17 -2.59
C MET A 38 -3.57 6.45 -1.95
N SER A 39 -4.57 6.75 -2.77
CA SER A 39 -5.95 6.98 -2.33
C SER A 39 -6.88 5.94 -2.95
N THR A 40 -7.79 5.41 -2.13
CA THR A 40 -8.86 4.51 -2.60
C THR A 40 -9.91 5.23 -3.44
N SER A 41 -10.02 6.55 -3.32
CA SER A 41 -10.97 7.39 -4.04
C SER A 41 -10.32 8.20 -5.18
N ASP A 42 -9.13 7.80 -5.63
CA ASP A 42 -8.46 8.46 -6.75
C ASP A 42 -9.24 8.21 -8.06
N ASP A 43 -9.48 9.27 -8.85
CA ASP A 43 -10.11 9.18 -10.16
C ASP A 43 -9.28 8.31 -11.11
N ASN A 44 -7.95 8.36 -10.99
CA ASN A 44 -7.05 7.52 -11.76
C ASN A 44 -6.84 6.18 -11.06
N ARG A 45 -7.64 5.19 -11.44
CA ARG A 45 -7.53 3.82 -10.91
C ARG A 45 -6.15 3.18 -11.08
N ASN A 46 -5.29 3.67 -11.97
CA ASN A 46 -3.93 3.14 -12.13
C ASN A 46 -2.95 3.60 -11.03
N ASN A 47 -3.32 4.59 -10.22
CA ASN A 47 -2.53 5.07 -9.09
C ASN A 47 -2.53 4.10 -7.90
N GLY A 48 -3.53 3.21 -7.82
CA GLY A 48 -3.72 2.28 -6.70
C GLY A 48 -3.88 0.84 -7.14
N ALA A 49 -3.57 -0.09 -6.23
CA ALA A 49 -3.93 -1.50 -6.35
C ALA A 49 -4.91 -1.85 -5.21
N GLY A 50 -6.09 -2.35 -5.56
CA GLY A 50 -7.08 -2.80 -4.58
C GLY A 50 -6.71 -4.16 -3.98
N LEU A 51 -7.12 -4.41 -2.74
CA LEU A 51 -6.83 -5.66 -2.04
C LEU A 51 -7.51 -6.89 -2.66
N LEU A 52 -8.68 -6.70 -3.27
CA LEU A 52 -9.44 -7.72 -3.99
C LEU A 52 -9.34 -7.54 -5.51
N GLU A 53 -8.34 -6.78 -5.98
CA GLU A 53 -8.16 -6.53 -7.39
C GLU A 53 -7.60 -7.78 -8.10
N ASP A 54 -8.03 -7.99 -9.34
CA ASP A 54 -7.55 -9.11 -10.15
C ASP A 54 -6.01 -9.09 -10.29
N PRO A 55 -5.32 -10.23 -10.06
CA PRO A 55 -3.86 -10.31 -10.12
C PRO A 55 -3.26 -9.80 -11.43
N LYS A 56 -3.93 -10.00 -12.58
CA LYS A 56 -3.42 -9.51 -13.87
C LYS A 56 -3.51 -7.99 -13.96
N SER A 57 -4.56 -7.38 -13.38
CA SER A 57 -4.69 -5.92 -13.30
C SER A 57 -3.59 -5.32 -12.43
N VAL A 58 -3.34 -5.90 -11.26
CA VAL A 58 -2.26 -5.49 -10.34
C VAL A 58 -0.90 -5.59 -11.04
N THR A 59 -0.63 -6.68 -11.75
CA THR A 59 0.60 -6.86 -12.52
C THR A 59 0.76 -5.80 -13.62
N LYS A 60 -0.32 -5.49 -14.35
CA LYS A 60 -0.31 -4.46 -15.40
C LYS A 60 -0.03 -3.07 -14.83
N LYS A 61 -0.61 -2.72 -13.68
CA LYS A 61 -0.41 -1.43 -13.01
C LYS A 61 1.02 -1.31 -12.48
N SER A 62 1.54 -2.35 -11.83
CA SER A 62 2.90 -2.38 -11.29
C SER A 62 3.96 -2.23 -12.40
N LYS A 63 3.77 -2.89 -13.55
CA LYS A 63 4.61 -2.73 -14.74
C LYS A 63 4.55 -1.34 -15.40
N ARG A 64 3.53 -0.54 -15.07
CA ARG A 64 3.35 0.83 -15.57
C ARG A 64 3.72 1.89 -14.54
N ALA A 65 4.18 1.50 -13.36
CA ALA A 65 4.54 2.44 -12.31
C ALA A 65 5.61 3.42 -12.80
N MET A 66 5.46 4.70 -12.46
CA MET A 66 6.40 5.72 -12.84
C MET A 66 7.75 5.47 -12.18
N THR A 67 8.81 5.54 -12.98
CA THR A 67 10.20 5.49 -12.55
C THR A 67 10.89 6.77 -13.03
N ASP A 68 12.12 7.02 -12.57
CA ASP A 68 12.91 8.14 -13.07
C ASP A 68 13.54 7.81 -14.45
N SER A 69 14.27 8.78 -15.00
CA SER A 69 14.94 8.68 -16.30
C SER A 69 16.47 8.68 -16.18
N GLU A 70 17.01 8.20 -15.06
CA GLU A 70 18.46 8.08 -14.86
C GLU A 70 19.07 7.07 -15.85
N GLU A 71 20.17 7.46 -16.51
CA GLU A 71 20.92 6.63 -17.44
C GLU A 71 22.40 6.55 -17.02
N PRO A 72 22.95 5.34 -16.77
CA PRO A 72 22.26 4.05 -16.75
C PRO A 72 21.25 3.94 -15.59
N PRO A 73 20.20 3.09 -15.71
CA PRO A 73 19.23 2.93 -14.64
C PRO A 73 19.88 2.32 -13.39
N VAL A 74 19.63 2.95 -12.25
CA VAL A 74 20.15 2.53 -10.95
C VAL A 74 18.99 2.33 -9.98
N VAL A 75 18.82 1.11 -9.48
CA VAL A 75 17.82 0.81 -8.44
C VAL A 75 18.42 1.19 -7.08
N ARG A 76 18.07 2.39 -6.61
CA ARG A 76 18.51 2.93 -5.33
C ARG A 76 17.37 3.65 -4.64
N TYR A 77 17.31 3.53 -3.32
CA TYR A 77 16.35 4.22 -2.48
C TYR A 77 16.75 5.68 -2.31
N ASP A 78 15.87 6.57 -2.77
CA ASP A 78 16.02 8.01 -2.67
C ASP A 78 14.64 8.66 -2.86
N VAL A 79 13.95 8.98 -1.77
CA VAL A 79 12.59 9.55 -1.86
C VAL A 79 12.60 10.93 -2.53
N ALA A 80 13.71 11.68 -2.45
CA ALA A 80 13.80 13.02 -3.00
C ALA A 80 14.05 13.00 -4.51
N GLN A 81 14.98 12.16 -4.97
CA GLN A 81 15.40 12.13 -6.38
C GLN A 81 14.72 11.02 -7.18
N LYS A 82 14.39 9.89 -6.54
CA LYS A 82 13.87 8.68 -7.17
C LYS A 82 12.60 8.18 -6.46
N PRO A 83 11.56 9.03 -6.29
CA PRO A 83 10.36 8.68 -5.52
C PRO A 83 9.63 7.45 -6.08
N GLY A 84 9.62 7.27 -7.41
CA GLY A 84 8.99 6.12 -8.06
C GLY A 84 9.72 4.80 -7.76
N VAL A 85 11.04 4.78 -7.89
CA VAL A 85 11.88 3.61 -7.57
C VAL A 85 11.82 3.29 -6.08
N SER A 86 11.87 4.31 -5.22
CA SER A 86 11.76 4.15 -3.77
C SER A 86 10.42 3.55 -3.36
N ASN A 87 9.32 4.00 -3.95
CA ASN A 87 7.99 3.44 -3.70
C ASN A 87 7.90 1.96 -4.10
N LEU A 88 8.51 1.58 -5.23
CA LEU A 88 8.57 0.17 -5.66
C LEU A 88 9.41 -0.69 -4.71
N LEU A 89 10.52 -0.16 -4.19
CA LEU A 89 11.33 -0.84 -3.17
C LEU A 89 10.58 -0.98 -1.84
N ASP A 90 9.86 0.05 -1.40
CA ASP A 90 9.00 0.01 -0.20
C ASP A 90 7.90 -1.04 -0.33
N LEU A 91 7.25 -1.11 -1.51
CA LEU A 91 6.25 -2.14 -1.80
C LEU A 91 6.85 -3.55 -1.75
N LEU A 92 7.99 -3.76 -2.42
CA LEU A 92 8.65 -5.06 -2.46
C LEU A 92 9.14 -5.49 -1.08
N SER A 93 9.72 -4.55 -0.31
CA SER A 93 10.13 -4.76 1.08
C SER A 93 8.94 -5.14 1.97
N GLY A 94 7.81 -4.44 1.83
CA GLY A 94 6.60 -4.71 2.60
C GLY A 94 6.03 -6.12 2.38
N VAL A 95 6.08 -6.62 1.15
CA VAL A 95 5.59 -7.97 0.80
C VAL A 95 6.60 -9.06 1.13
N THR A 96 7.87 -8.87 0.76
CA THR A 96 8.91 -9.91 0.90
C THR A 96 9.57 -9.94 2.28
N ARG A 97 9.36 -8.90 3.10
CA ARG A 97 10.04 -8.65 4.38
C ARG A 97 11.56 -8.47 4.28
N LYS A 98 12.10 -8.35 3.06
CA LYS A 98 13.50 -7.99 2.84
C LYS A 98 13.72 -6.51 3.17
N THR A 99 14.91 -6.18 3.64
CA THR A 99 15.32 -4.79 3.87
C THR A 99 15.59 -4.09 2.54
N ILE A 100 15.49 -2.76 2.54
CA ILE A 100 15.80 -1.95 1.35
C ILE A 100 17.24 -2.20 0.88
N ALA A 101 18.20 -2.31 1.79
CA ALA A 101 19.60 -2.56 1.45
C ALA A 101 19.81 -3.92 0.74
N GLU A 102 19.12 -4.97 1.17
CA GLU A 102 19.16 -6.28 0.48
C GLU A 102 18.56 -6.19 -0.93
N LEU A 103 17.48 -5.42 -1.09
CA LEU A 103 16.86 -5.21 -2.39
C LEU A 103 17.77 -4.38 -3.33
N GLU A 104 18.42 -3.33 -2.84
CA GLU A 104 19.38 -2.55 -3.64
C GLU A 104 20.51 -3.43 -4.18
N GLN A 105 21.05 -4.33 -3.35
CA GLN A 105 22.06 -5.31 -3.77
C GLN A 105 21.50 -6.32 -4.78
N GLU A 106 20.28 -6.83 -4.56
CA GLU A 106 19.64 -7.79 -5.47
C GLU A 106 19.38 -7.21 -6.86
N PHE A 107 19.15 -5.90 -6.95
CA PHE A 107 18.87 -5.18 -8.20
C PHE A 107 20.07 -4.37 -8.74
N GLU A 108 21.26 -4.57 -8.20
CA GLU A 108 22.48 -3.95 -8.73
C GLU A 108 22.68 -4.33 -10.21
N GLY A 109 22.89 -3.33 -11.05
CA GLY A 109 23.05 -3.51 -12.50
C GLY A 109 21.79 -3.94 -13.26
N LYS A 110 20.62 -4.03 -12.61
CA LYS A 110 19.35 -4.41 -13.25
C LYS A 110 18.56 -3.19 -13.73
N MET A 111 17.88 -3.37 -14.86
CA MET A 111 16.94 -2.37 -15.40
C MET A 111 15.68 -2.24 -14.54
N TYR A 112 15.03 -1.08 -14.55
CA TYR A 112 13.76 -0.83 -13.83
C TYR A 112 12.64 -1.82 -14.15
N GLY A 113 12.60 -2.37 -15.38
CA GLY A 113 11.64 -3.41 -15.74
C GLY A 113 11.76 -4.68 -14.89
N HIS A 114 12.96 -5.01 -14.39
CA HIS A 114 13.15 -6.14 -13.48
C HIS A 114 12.55 -5.85 -12.11
N LEU A 115 12.75 -4.62 -11.58
CA LEU A 115 12.15 -4.20 -10.32
C LEU A 115 10.62 -4.20 -10.40
N GLN A 116 10.06 -3.58 -11.45
CA GLN A 116 8.61 -3.56 -11.68
C GLN A 116 8.03 -4.96 -11.85
N GLY A 117 8.75 -5.87 -12.53
CA GLY A 117 8.38 -7.27 -12.66
C GLY A 117 8.36 -7.99 -11.31
N ALA A 118 9.41 -7.84 -10.51
CA ALA A 118 9.50 -8.45 -9.18
C ALA A 118 8.41 -7.95 -8.23
N VAL A 119 8.09 -6.64 -8.26
CA VAL A 119 6.98 -6.07 -7.50
C VAL A 119 5.65 -6.66 -7.97
N ALA A 120 5.43 -6.75 -9.28
CA ALA A 120 4.21 -7.33 -9.83
C ALA A 120 4.03 -8.78 -9.38
N ASP A 121 5.09 -9.59 -9.46
CA ASP A 121 5.06 -11.00 -9.10
C ASP A 121 4.89 -11.18 -7.58
N ALA A 122 5.57 -10.37 -6.76
CA ALA A 122 5.43 -10.43 -5.31
C ALA A 122 4.02 -10.03 -4.85
N VAL A 123 3.46 -8.94 -5.37
CA VAL A 123 2.13 -8.46 -4.97
C VAL A 123 1.03 -9.38 -5.50
N SER A 124 1.13 -9.86 -6.75
CA SER A 124 0.13 -10.75 -7.34
C SER A 124 0.21 -12.19 -6.83
N GLY A 125 1.41 -12.65 -6.50
CA GLY A 125 1.69 -13.97 -5.95
C GLY A 125 1.56 -14.06 -4.44
N MET A 126 1.30 -12.94 -3.75
CA MET A 126 1.03 -12.93 -2.32
C MET A 126 -0.21 -13.80 -2.07
N PRO A 127 -0.07 -14.96 -1.40
CA PRO A 127 -1.22 -15.77 -1.02
C PRO A 127 -1.95 -14.97 0.03
N THR A 128 -2.92 -14.20 -0.42
CA THR A 128 -3.81 -13.51 0.47
C THR A 128 -4.81 -14.57 0.91
N GLU A 129 -4.76 -14.96 2.19
CA GLU A 129 -5.89 -15.67 2.81
C GLU A 129 -7.18 -14.83 2.71
N LEU A 130 -7.05 -13.58 2.29
CA LEU A 130 -8.08 -12.56 2.29
C LEU A 130 -9.14 -12.80 1.20
N PRO A 131 -8.84 -12.94 -0.10
CA PRO A 131 -9.81 -13.45 -1.08
C PRO A 131 -10.38 -14.81 -0.70
N GLU A 132 -9.57 -15.76 -0.24
CA GLU A 132 -10.04 -17.11 0.12
C GLU A 132 -11.02 -17.10 1.30
N ARG A 133 -10.84 -16.22 2.29
CA ARG A 133 -11.78 -16.03 3.40
C ARG A 133 -12.95 -15.14 3.01
N PHE A 134 -12.72 -14.11 2.21
CA PHE A 134 -13.71 -13.10 1.85
C PHE A 134 -14.74 -13.62 0.84
N HIS A 135 -14.32 -14.31 -0.21
CA HIS A 135 -15.23 -14.77 -1.26
C HIS A 135 -16.31 -15.75 -0.77
N PRO A 136 -16.02 -16.72 0.12
CA PRO A 136 -17.04 -17.58 0.70
C PRO A 136 -17.90 -16.89 1.76
N SER A 137 -17.34 -15.98 2.56
CA SER A 137 -18.08 -15.31 3.64
C SER A 137 -18.95 -14.15 3.15
N ARG A 138 -18.60 -13.52 2.02
CA ARG A 138 -19.33 -12.37 1.48
C ARG A 138 -20.77 -12.64 1.06
N PRO A 139 -21.11 -13.79 0.43
CA PRO A 139 -22.48 -14.14 0.08
C PRO A 139 -23.26 -14.82 1.23
N ASP A 140 -22.61 -15.19 2.34
CA ASP A 140 -23.29 -15.79 3.50
C ASP A 140 -23.97 -14.69 4.34
N GLU A 141 -25.18 -14.31 3.91
CA GLU A 141 -25.98 -13.28 4.58
C GLU A 141 -26.30 -13.65 6.04
N ALA A 142 -26.53 -14.93 6.34
CA ALA A 142 -26.85 -15.39 7.69
C ALA A 142 -25.65 -15.19 8.64
N TYR A 143 -24.45 -15.54 8.20
CA TYR A 143 -23.22 -15.27 8.94
C TYR A 143 -22.98 -13.76 9.13
N LEU A 144 -23.17 -12.97 8.07
CA LEU A 144 -23.00 -11.51 8.14
C LEU A 144 -24.00 -10.88 9.13
N GLU A 145 -25.26 -11.29 9.11
CA GLU A 145 -26.27 -10.85 10.07
C GLU A 145 -25.92 -11.26 11.50
N GLN A 146 -25.37 -12.45 11.70
CA GLN A 146 -24.92 -12.90 13.02
C GLN A 146 -23.79 -12.03 13.58
N VAL A 147 -22.82 -11.63 12.74
CA VAL A 147 -21.69 -10.78 13.17
C VAL A 147 -22.11 -9.33 13.41
N LEU A 148 -23.12 -8.85 12.69
CA LEU A 148 -23.64 -7.48 12.85
C LEU A 148 -24.57 -7.30 14.05
N ARG A 149 -25.15 -8.39 14.57
CA ARG A 149 -25.98 -8.39 15.79
C ARG A 149 -25.14 -8.18 17.04
#